data_AF-A0A6P0DKJ8-F1
#
_entry.id   AF-A0A6P0DKJ8-F1
#
_cell.length_a   1.000
_cell.length_b   1.000
_cell.length_c   1.000
_cell.angle_alpha   90.00
_cell.angle_beta   90.00
_cell.angle_gamma   90.00
#
_symmetry.space_group_name_H-M   'P 1'
#
loop_
_entity.id
_entity.type
_entity.pdbx_description
1 polymer ?
#
loop_
_entity_poly.entity_id
_entity_poly.type
_entity_poly.pdbx_seq_one_letter_code
_entity_poly.pdbx_strand_id
1 'polypeptide(L)'
;MIDGHTQLDGVVIVGATNYPDAIDAALLRPGRLDRHIRISLPDGEERKHLSRIYVGHHLSEGDVEAIAAATAGFAGAHFEKAGRVARRVARRAGRSVSIDDVMSILPAPKRISGGERRMVAVHEAGQRRRRSSTRQHQRTVAIGRDQWCSFSTSAAIGSTLSVICS
;
A
#
# COMPACT_ATOMS: atom_id res chain seq x y z
N MET A 1 0.63 -19.95 30.74
CA MET A 1 -0.19 -18.99 29.97
C MET A 1 0.65 -17.72 29.80
N ILE A 2 0.15 -16.66 29.18
CA ILE A 2 0.56 -15.30 29.61
C ILE A 2 0.43 -15.18 31.16
N ASP A 3 -0.27 -16.12 31.82
CA ASP A 3 -0.02 -16.51 33.21
C ASP A 3 1.21 -17.41 33.39
N GLY A 4 2.22 -16.81 34.02
CA GLY A 4 3.17 -17.50 34.89
C GLY A 4 3.27 -16.73 36.20
N HIS A 5 2.37 -17.01 37.15
CA HIS A 5 2.43 -16.67 38.59
C HIS A 5 2.72 -15.23 39.06
N THR A 6 2.95 -14.28 38.17
CA THR A 6 3.04 -12.85 38.48
C THR A 6 2.32 -12.11 37.36
N GLN A 7 1.21 -11.44 37.70
CA GLN A 7 0.51 -10.58 36.77
C GLN A 7 1.50 -9.47 36.37
N LEU A 8 1.92 -9.45 35.10
CA LEU A 8 2.80 -8.40 34.58
C LEU A 8 1.97 -7.13 34.39
N ASP A 9 1.68 -6.44 35.49
CA ASP A 9 0.95 -5.19 35.45
C ASP A 9 1.70 -4.17 34.60
N GLY A 10 1.01 -3.59 33.61
CA GLY A 10 1.55 -2.59 32.71
C GLY A 10 2.34 -3.11 31.49
N VAL A 11 2.39 -4.42 31.24
CA VAL A 11 3.06 -4.97 30.05
C VAL A 11 2.07 -5.21 28.91
N VAL A 12 2.37 -4.65 27.73
CA VAL A 12 1.62 -4.91 26.49
C VAL A 12 2.48 -5.75 25.55
N ILE A 13 1.96 -6.88 25.10
CA ILE A 13 2.62 -7.77 24.13
C ILE A 13 2.05 -7.50 22.74
N VAL A 14 2.92 -7.16 21.78
CA VAL A 14 2.55 -6.97 20.38
C VAL A 14 3.28 -8.01 19.52
N GLY A 15 2.51 -8.82 18.79
CA GLY A 15 3.04 -9.75 17.79
C GLY A 15 2.77 -9.25 16.37
N ALA A 16 3.67 -9.55 15.43
CA ALA A 16 3.49 -9.27 14.01
C ALA A 16 3.68 -10.56 13.19
N THR A 17 2.75 -10.86 12.29
CA THR A 17 2.86 -11.99 11.35
C THR A 17 2.25 -11.63 10.00
N ASN A 18 2.85 -12.18 8.94
CA ASN A 18 2.27 -12.15 7.59
C ASN A 18 1.35 -13.35 7.32
N TYR A 19 1.33 -14.33 8.23
CA TYR A 19 0.57 -15.58 8.13
C TYR A 19 -0.32 -15.75 9.37
N PRO A 20 -1.43 -14.99 9.49
CA PRO A 20 -2.30 -15.09 10.66
C PRO A 20 -2.94 -16.47 10.81
N ASP A 21 -3.19 -17.17 9.69
CA ASP A 21 -3.80 -18.50 9.68
C ASP A 21 -2.85 -19.61 10.18
N ALA A 22 -1.55 -19.32 10.26
CA ALA A 22 -0.55 -20.23 10.80
C ALA A 22 -0.36 -20.07 12.33
N ILE A 23 -1.03 -19.11 12.97
CA ILE A 23 -0.96 -18.93 14.43
C ILE A 23 -1.86 -19.98 15.11
N ASP A 24 -1.34 -20.61 16.16
CA ASP A 24 -2.11 -21.51 17.01
C ASP A 24 -3.34 -20.80 17.59
N ALA A 25 -4.52 -21.39 17.37
CA ALA A 25 -5.79 -20.89 17.88
C ALA A 25 -5.81 -20.70 19.41
N ALA A 26 -4.98 -21.43 20.16
CA ALA A 26 -4.83 -21.26 21.61
C ALA A 26 -4.25 -19.89 22.00
N LEU A 27 -3.46 -19.25 21.14
CA LEU A 27 -2.91 -17.91 21.35
C LEU A 27 -3.92 -16.79 21.04
N LEU A 28 -4.91 -17.07 20.19
CA LEU A 28 -5.93 -16.10 19.75
C LEU A 28 -7.13 -16.01 20.72
N ARG A 29 -7.14 -16.82 21.78
CA ARG A 29 -8.22 -16.83 22.77
C ARG A 29 -8.23 -15.53 23.58
N PRO A 30 -9.42 -15.10 24.09
CA PRO A 30 -9.54 -13.94 24.97
C PRO A 30 -8.53 -13.96 26.12
N GLY A 31 -7.92 -12.81 26.43
CA GLY A 31 -6.88 -12.69 27.48
C GLY A 31 -5.46 -13.04 27.04
N ARG A 32 -5.22 -13.22 25.74
CA ARG A 32 -3.90 -13.44 25.13
C ARG A 32 -3.65 -12.48 23.97
N LEU A 33 -3.56 -12.99 22.74
CA LEU A 33 -3.47 -12.19 21.50
C LEU A 33 -4.85 -12.06 20.89
N ASP A 34 -5.78 -11.41 21.60
CA ASP A 34 -7.19 -11.30 21.22
C ASP A 34 -7.51 -10.06 20.35
N ARG A 35 -6.62 -9.07 20.32
CA ARG A 35 -6.70 -7.90 19.43
C ARG A 35 -5.89 -8.10 18.16
N HIS A 36 -6.56 -8.15 17.00
CA HIS A 36 -5.90 -8.25 15.69
C HIS A 36 -6.09 -6.99 14.88
N ILE A 37 -4.98 -6.40 14.44
CA ILE A 37 -4.97 -5.23 13.56
C ILE A 37 -4.33 -5.65 12.24
N ARG A 38 -5.09 -5.56 11.14
CA ARG A 38 -4.57 -5.83 9.80
C ARG A 38 -3.98 -4.56 9.22
N ILE A 39 -2.69 -4.61 8.89
CA ILE A 39 -1.99 -3.52 8.21
C ILE A 39 -1.95 -3.86 6.72
N SER A 40 -2.60 -3.02 5.91
CA SER A 40 -2.60 -3.15 4.44
C SER A 40 -1.46 -2.34 3.82
N LEU A 41 -1.20 -2.56 2.54
CA LEU A 41 -0.34 -1.67 1.76
C LEU A 41 -0.96 -0.27 1.69
N PRO A 42 -0.13 0.79 1.67
CA PRO A 42 -0.61 2.16 1.66
C PRO A 42 -1.35 2.49 0.36
N ASP A 43 -2.44 3.23 0.49
CA ASP A 43 -3.18 3.80 -0.63
C ASP A 43 -2.43 4.98 -1.30
N GLY A 44 -3.04 5.59 -2.31
CA GLY A 44 -2.39 6.69 -3.05
C GLY A 44 -2.06 7.90 -2.17
N GLU A 45 -2.96 8.29 -1.27
CA GLU A 45 -2.80 9.45 -0.40
C GLU A 45 -1.83 9.14 0.75
N GLU A 46 -1.90 7.93 1.30
CA GLU A 46 -0.92 7.42 2.27
C GLU A 46 0.48 7.38 1.65
N ARG A 47 0.62 6.98 0.38
CA ARG A 47 1.91 7.05 -0.33
C ARG A 47 2.40 8.49 -0.52
N LYS A 48 1.52 9.45 -0.83
CA LYS A 48 1.90 10.88 -0.85
C LYS A 48 2.41 11.33 0.52
N HIS A 49 1.73 10.91 1.60
CA HIS A 49 2.15 11.21 2.96
C HIS A 49 3.51 10.58 3.32
N LEU A 50 3.70 9.30 3.00
CA LEU A 50 4.96 8.58 3.17
C LEU A 50 6.10 9.24 2.38
N SER A 51 5.85 9.71 1.15
CA SER A 51 6.82 10.47 0.38
C SER A 51 7.27 11.74 1.09
N ARG A 52 6.34 12.50 1.68
CA ARG A 52 6.70 13.73 2.44
C ARG A 52 7.50 13.41 3.70
N ILE A 53 7.11 12.37 4.44
CA ILE A 53 7.83 11.93 5.66
C ILE A 53 9.24 11.46 5.32
N TYR A 54 9.36 10.58 4.33
CA TYR A 54 10.62 9.86 4.09
C TYR A 54 11.52 10.51 3.06
N VAL A 55 11.03 11.35 2.14
CA VAL A 55 11.89 12.05 1.17
C VAL A 55 12.13 13.49 1.61
N GLY A 56 11.07 14.19 2.05
CA GLY A 56 11.15 15.52 2.62
C GLY A 56 9.96 16.41 2.24
N HIS A 57 9.70 17.41 3.09
CA HIS A 57 8.60 18.37 2.91
C HIS A 57 8.88 19.45 1.86
N HIS A 58 10.10 19.55 1.36
CA HIS A 58 10.51 20.54 0.36
C HIS A 58 10.15 20.14 -1.07
N LEU A 59 9.59 18.95 -1.28
CA LEU A 59 9.10 18.50 -2.58
C LEU A 59 7.84 19.28 -2.98
N SER A 60 7.71 19.56 -4.27
CA SER A 60 6.48 20.12 -4.82
C SER A 60 5.34 19.09 -4.79
N GLU A 61 4.09 19.55 -4.89
CA GLU A 61 2.95 18.62 -4.97
C GLU A 61 3.05 17.68 -6.16
N GLY A 62 3.52 18.19 -7.31
CA GLY A 62 3.74 17.40 -8.51
C GLY A 62 4.80 16.32 -8.33
N ASP A 63 5.88 16.61 -7.60
CA ASP A 63 6.92 15.62 -7.30
C ASP A 63 6.40 14.51 -6.38
N VAL A 64 5.64 14.89 -5.35
CA VAL A 64 5.03 13.94 -4.41
C VAL A 64 4.05 13.03 -5.14
N GLU A 65 3.26 13.58 -6.06
CA GLU A 65 2.30 12.82 -6.87
C GLU A 65 3.01 11.86 -7.84
N ALA A 66 4.10 12.31 -8.48
CA ALA A 66 4.93 11.46 -9.34
C ALA A 66 5.56 10.28 -8.57
N ILE A 67 6.10 10.53 -7.37
CA ILE A 67 6.66 9.49 -6.51
C ILE A 67 5.56 8.53 -6.04
N ALA A 68 4.40 9.03 -5.62
CA ALA A 68 3.28 8.21 -5.17
C ALA A 68 2.71 7.31 -6.28
N ALA A 69 2.72 7.77 -7.53
CA ALA A 69 2.36 6.98 -8.70
C ALA A 69 3.40 5.89 -9.02
N ALA A 70 4.69 6.23 -8.95
CA ALA A 70 5.80 5.30 -9.23
C ALA A 70 5.97 4.21 -8.15
N THR A 71 5.40 4.39 -6.97
CA THR A 71 5.55 3.51 -5.80
C THR A 71 4.28 2.70 -5.52
N ALA A 72 3.43 2.48 -6.51
CA ALA A 72 2.26 1.60 -6.36
C ALA A 72 2.68 0.20 -5.87
N GLY A 73 2.03 -0.30 -4.81
CA GLY A 73 2.34 -1.58 -4.19
C GLY A 73 3.51 -1.55 -3.18
N PHE A 74 4.09 -0.38 -2.91
CA PHE A 74 5.21 -0.27 -1.97
C PHE A 74 4.72 -0.24 -0.53
N ALA A 75 5.31 -1.07 0.33
CA ALA A 75 5.21 -0.93 1.78
C ALA A 75 6.04 0.25 2.30
N GLY A 76 5.72 0.77 3.50
CA GLY A 76 6.42 1.90 4.13
C GLY A 76 7.94 1.74 4.22
N ALA A 77 8.44 0.51 4.44
CA ALA A 77 9.87 0.20 4.46
C ALA A 77 10.60 0.56 3.15
N HIS A 78 9.91 0.51 2.00
CA HIS A 78 10.50 0.92 0.73
C HIS A 78 10.69 2.43 0.64
N PHE A 79 9.73 3.22 1.16
CA PHE A 79 9.86 4.68 1.25
C PHE A 79 11.01 5.08 2.18
N GLU A 80 11.12 4.41 3.33
CA GLU A 80 12.20 4.61 4.30
C GLU A 80 13.57 4.33 3.66
N LYS A 81 13.71 3.21 2.96
CA LYS A 81 14.91 2.85 2.20
C LYS A 81 15.23 3.87 1.09
N ALA A 82 14.25 4.21 0.25
CA ALA A 82 14.42 5.13 -0.86
C ALA A 82 14.85 6.52 -0.37
N GLY A 83 14.14 7.05 0.62
CA GLY A 83 14.47 8.33 1.25
C GLY A 83 15.85 8.35 1.91
N ARG A 84 16.23 7.27 2.60
CA ARG A 84 17.57 7.13 3.20
C ARG A 84 18.68 7.18 2.15
N VAL A 85 18.52 6.47 1.04
CA VAL A 85 19.51 6.46 -0.05
C VAL A 85 19.53 7.82 -0.77
N ALA A 86 18.36 8.40 -1.06
CA ALA A 86 18.26 9.72 -1.71
C ALA A 86 18.95 10.81 -0.87
N ARG A 87 18.69 10.86 0.44
CA ARG A 87 19.40 11.77 1.37
C ARG A 87 20.91 11.55 1.35
N ARG A 88 21.37 10.30 1.27
CA ARG A 88 22.80 9.99 1.23
C ARG A 88 23.44 10.54 -0.05
N VAL A 89 22.78 10.40 -1.20
CA VAL A 89 23.25 10.93 -2.48
C VAL A 89 23.28 12.46 -2.44
N ALA A 90 22.19 13.10 -2.03
CA ALA A 90 22.09 14.55 -1.95
C ALA A 90 23.15 15.17 -1.02
N ARG A 91 23.36 14.56 0.16
CA ARG A 91 24.41 14.98 1.12
C ARG A 91 25.81 14.90 0.54
N ARG A 92 26.13 13.85 -0.22
CA ARG A 92 27.44 13.71 -0.89
C ARG A 92 27.65 14.78 -1.97
N ALA A 93 26.58 15.23 -2.60
CA ALA A 93 26.59 16.29 -3.61
C ALA A 93 26.46 17.71 -3.01
N GLY A 94 26.34 17.87 -1.68
CA GLY A 94 26.21 19.17 -1.03
C GLY A 94 24.91 19.91 -1.33
N ARG A 95 23.84 19.20 -1.76
CA ARG A 95 22.54 19.80 -2.12
C ARG A 95 21.38 19.17 -1.37
N SER A 96 20.19 19.76 -1.50
CA SER A 96 18.93 19.15 -1.04
C SER A 96 18.55 17.94 -1.91
N VAL A 97 17.69 17.09 -1.37
CA VAL A 97 17.16 15.90 -2.07
C VAL A 97 16.30 16.35 -3.24
N SER A 98 16.56 15.83 -4.43
CA SER A 98 15.70 16.06 -5.60
C SER A 98 14.84 14.84 -5.89
N ILE A 99 13.83 15.01 -6.74
CA ILE A 99 13.03 13.89 -7.26
C ILE A 99 13.89 12.85 -7.99
N ASP A 100 14.92 13.29 -8.71
CA ASP A 100 15.81 12.39 -9.47
C ASP A 100 16.57 11.41 -8.57
N ASP A 101 16.95 11.86 -7.36
CA ASP A 101 17.58 10.98 -6.38
C ASP A 101 16.67 9.82 -5.98
N VAL A 102 15.37 10.08 -5.86
CA VAL A 102 14.40 9.05 -5.50
C VAL A 102 14.08 8.16 -6.70
N MET A 103 13.79 8.78 -7.84
CA MET A 103 13.37 8.06 -9.05
C MET A 103 14.47 7.14 -9.59
N SER A 104 15.75 7.48 -9.38
CA SER A 104 16.88 6.61 -9.73
C SER A 104 17.02 5.35 -8.86
N ILE A 105 16.42 5.34 -7.67
CA ILE A 105 16.45 4.20 -6.74
C ILE A 105 15.25 3.27 -6.98
N LEU A 106 14.13 3.83 -7.46
CA LEU A 106 12.91 3.07 -7.69
C LEU A 106 13.11 2.11 -8.88
N PRO A 107 12.67 0.84 -8.75
CA PRO A 107 12.64 -0.07 -9.89
C PRO A 107 11.79 0.55 -11.01
N ALA A 108 12.24 0.40 -12.25
CA ALA A 108 11.52 0.92 -13.40
C ALA A 108 10.06 0.43 -13.34
N PRO A 109 9.06 1.31 -13.51
CA PRO A 109 7.67 0.91 -13.47
C PRO A 109 7.46 -0.20 -14.49
N LYS A 110 7.10 -1.39 -14.00
CA LYS A 110 6.86 -2.55 -14.87
C LYS A 110 5.64 -2.21 -15.72
N ARG A 111 5.85 -1.94 -17.01
CA ARG A 111 4.75 -1.80 -17.97
C ARG A 111 4.04 -3.14 -18.06
N ILE A 112 2.96 -3.30 -17.31
CA ILE A 112 2.08 -4.45 -17.45
C ILE A 112 1.44 -4.34 -18.84
N SER A 113 1.74 -5.26 -19.74
CA SER A 113 1.13 -5.31 -21.08
C SER A 113 -0.23 -6.02 -21.02
N GLY A 114 -1.09 -5.79 -22.01
CA GLY A 114 -2.55 -5.95 -21.93
C GLY A 114 -3.10 -7.22 -21.27
N GLY A 115 -2.51 -8.40 -21.51
CA GLY A 115 -2.99 -9.67 -20.95
C GLY A 115 -2.85 -9.75 -19.42
N GLU A 116 -1.74 -9.26 -18.87
CA GLU A 116 -1.50 -9.21 -17.43
C GLU A 116 -2.37 -8.14 -16.75
N ARG A 117 -2.70 -7.02 -17.43
CA ARG A 117 -3.57 -5.97 -16.87
C ARG A 117 -4.96 -6.47 -16.58
N ARG A 118 -5.55 -7.22 -17.52
CA ARG A 118 -6.90 -7.78 -17.34
C ARG A 118 -6.91 -8.79 -16.20
N MET A 119 -5.87 -9.61 -16.09
CA MET A 119 -5.74 -10.59 -15.01
C MET A 119 -5.60 -9.93 -13.63
N VAL A 120 -4.71 -8.94 -13.50
CA VAL A 120 -4.54 -8.16 -12.26
C VAL A 120 -5.82 -7.40 -11.92
N ALA A 121 -6.43 -6.72 -12.89
CA ALA A 121 -7.69 -6.01 -12.70
C ALA A 121 -8.83 -6.92 -12.23
N VAL A 122 -8.95 -8.12 -12.82
CA VAL A 122 -9.94 -9.12 -12.42
C VAL A 122 -9.61 -9.73 -11.05
N HIS A 123 -8.34 -9.96 -10.74
CA HIS A 123 -7.87 -10.45 -9.44
C HIS A 123 -8.21 -9.47 -8.32
N GLU A 124 -7.87 -8.18 -8.50
CA GLU A 124 -8.14 -7.11 -7.55
C GLU A 124 -9.65 -6.83 -7.42
N ALA A 125 -10.41 -6.86 -8.53
CA ALA A 125 -11.87 -6.72 -8.48
C ALA A 125 -12.56 -7.92 -7.79
N GLY A 126 -12.01 -9.13 -7.95
CA GLY A 126 -12.50 -10.36 -7.33
C GLY A 126 -12.37 -10.36 -5.81
N GLN A 127 -11.29 -9.80 -5.27
CA GLN A 127 -11.08 -9.66 -3.83
C GLN A 127 -12.17 -8.79 -3.14
N ARG A 128 -12.88 -7.95 -3.90
CA ARG A 128 -13.95 -7.06 -3.38
C ARG A 128 -15.33 -7.72 -3.29
N ARG A 129 -15.56 -8.87 -3.94
CA ARG A 129 -16.88 -9.54 -3.94
C ARG A 129 -17.27 -10.20 -2.61
N ARG A 130 -16.36 -10.31 -1.62
CA ARG A 130 -16.68 -10.83 -0.27
C ARG A 130 -17.15 -9.78 0.75
N ARG A 131 -17.35 -8.52 0.36
CA ARG A 131 -18.02 -7.52 1.21
C ARG A 131 -19.19 -6.90 0.46
N SER A 132 -20.38 -7.39 0.76
CA SER A 132 -21.65 -6.90 0.21
C SER A 132 -22.05 -5.54 0.81
N SER A 133 -22.90 -4.86 0.03
CA SER A 133 -23.81 -3.77 0.40
C SER A 133 -23.31 -2.33 0.26
N THR A 134 -23.96 -1.66 -0.71
CA THR A 134 -24.27 -0.22 -0.78
C THR A 134 -23.14 0.79 -0.75
N ARG A 135 -22.52 1.01 -1.92
CA ARG A 135 -22.33 2.34 -2.54
C ARG A 135 -21.72 2.16 -3.92
N GLN A 136 -22.33 2.80 -4.92
CA GLN A 136 -21.78 2.88 -6.26
C GLN A 136 -20.43 3.60 -6.13
N HIS A 137 -19.34 2.89 -6.42
CA HIS A 137 -17.99 3.43 -6.35
C HIS A 137 -17.40 3.33 -7.75
N GLN A 138 -17.36 4.46 -8.44
CA GLN A 138 -16.43 4.63 -9.54
C GLN A 138 -15.06 4.81 -8.89
N ARG A 139 -14.10 3.93 -9.21
CA ARG A 139 -12.72 4.08 -8.78
C ARG A 139 -11.81 4.03 -10.00
N THR A 140 -10.89 4.97 -10.05
CA THR A 140 -9.86 5.06 -11.09
C THR A 140 -8.56 4.59 -10.50
N VAL A 141 -7.95 3.59 -11.12
CA VAL A 141 -6.61 3.09 -10.76
C VAL A 141 -5.64 3.55 -11.84
N ALA A 142 -4.60 4.28 -11.44
CA ALA A 142 -3.50 4.62 -12.32
C ALA A 142 -2.66 3.37 -12.60
N ILE A 143 -2.48 3.01 -13.87
CA ILE A 143 -1.70 1.85 -14.32
C ILE A 143 -0.38 2.29 -14.98
N GLY A 144 -0.19 3.58 -15.23
CA GLY A 144 1.05 4.15 -15.76
C GLY A 144 1.03 5.67 -15.77
N ARG A 145 2.09 6.28 -16.33
CA ARG A 145 2.29 7.73 -16.39
C ARG A 145 1.12 8.49 -17.03
N ASP A 146 0.47 7.89 -18.03
CA ASP A 146 -0.67 8.47 -18.76
C ASP A 146 -1.85 7.48 -18.91
N GLN A 147 -1.87 6.38 -18.14
CA GLN A 147 -2.85 5.29 -18.32
C GLN A 147 -3.69 5.09 -17.08
N TRP A 148 -5.00 5.14 -17.26
CA TRP A 148 -5.99 5.08 -16.19
C TRP A 148 -7.02 4.01 -16.51
N CYS A 149 -7.29 3.13 -15.55
CA CYS A 149 -8.42 2.21 -15.65
C CYS A 149 -9.51 2.65 -14.68
N SER A 150 -10.67 2.99 -15.23
CA SER A 150 -11.87 3.30 -14.47
C SER A 150 -12.71 2.03 -14.34
N PHE A 151 -13.07 1.72 -13.11
CA PHE A 151 -13.92 0.58 -12.78
C PHE A 151 -15.30 1.09 -12.41
N SER A 152 -16.32 0.70 -13.18
CA SER A 152 -17.71 0.87 -12.80
C SER A 152 -18.37 -0.48 -12.65
N THR A 153 -19.09 -0.66 -11.55
CA THR A 153 -19.95 -1.84 -11.33
C THR A 153 -21.38 -1.33 -11.29
N SER A 154 -22.18 -1.68 -12.29
CA SER A 154 -23.61 -1.41 -12.28
C SER A 154 -24.33 -2.55 -11.57
N ALA A 155 -25.22 -2.21 -10.62
CA ALA A 155 -25.97 -3.17 -9.81
C ALA A 155 -27.30 -3.60 -10.47
N ALA A 156 -27.45 -3.44 -11.79
CA ALA A 156 -28.59 -3.98 -12.51
C ALA A 156 -28.35 -5.46 -12.84
N ILE A 157 -29.42 -6.24 -12.74
CA ILE A 157 -29.54 -7.71 -12.88
C ILE A 157 -28.55 -8.24 -13.94
N GLY A 158 -27.51 -8.93 -13.47
CA GLY A 158 -26.33 -9.28 -14.27
C GLY A 158 -25.20 -8.28 -14.06
N SER A 159 -24.41 -8.47 -12.99
CA SER A 159 -23.26 -7.60 -12.67
C SER A 159 -22.17 -7.65 -13.74
N THR A 160 -22.31 -6.80 -14.75
CA THR A 160 -21.31 -6.54 -15.78
C THR A 160 -20.27 -5.57 -15.21
N LEU A 161 -19.03 -6.03 -15.08
CA LEU A 161 -17.90 -5.19 -14.70
C LEU A 161 -17.38 -4.50 -15.96
N SER A 162 -17.60 -3.19 -16.08
CA SER A 162 -17.04 -2.41 -17.17
C SER A 162 -15.69 -1.85 -16.72
N VAL A 163 -14.63 -2.31 -17.38
CA VAL A 163 -13.27 -1.81 -17.21
C VAL A 163 -12.95 -0.97 -18.43
N ILE A 164 -12.85 0.35 -18.26
CA ILE A 164 -12.44 1.27 -19.32
C ILE A 164 -11.00 1.66 -19.02
N CYS A 165 -10.08 1.25 -19.90
CA CYS A 165 -8.67 1.61 -19.80
C CYS A 165 -8.32 2.48 -21.02
N SER A 166 -7.83 3.69 -20.77
CA SER A 166 -7.19 4.56 -21.78
C SER A 166 -5.68 4.56 -21.58
#